data_AF-A0A0C9RUP9-F1
#
_entry.id   AF-A0A0C9RUP9-F1
#
_cell.length_a   1.000
_cell.length_b   1.000
_cell.length_c   1.000
_cell.angle_alpha   90.00
_cell.angle_beta   90.00
_cell.angle_gamma   90.00
#
_symmetry.space_group_name_H-M   'P 1'
#
loop_
_entity.id
_entity.type
_entity.pdbx_description
1 polymer ?
#
loop_
_entity_poly.entity_id
_entity_poly.type
_entity_poly.pdbx_seq_one_letter_code
_entity_poly.pdbx_strand_id
1 'polypeptide(L)'
;MGIKTVSVVISETMNVLWLTLTSVHMPVPSVSDFLKISQNFQNKWNFPHCIGAIDRHHVAVKKPYNSGKLYYNFKGYYSIVLQAVVDANYRYIFIDVGGFGSQHDSANFKDL
;
A
#
# COMPACT_ATOMS: atom_id res chain seq x y z
N MET A 1 -23.87 -18.65 11.27
CA MET A 1 -23.29 -18.55 9.90
C MET A 1 -21.98 -19.31 9.87
N GLY A 2 -21.71 -20.09 8.82
CA GLY A 2 -20.45 -20.84 8.70
C GLY A 2 -19.27 -19.95 8.26
N ILE A 3 -18.04 -20.39 8.54
CA ILE A 3 -16.79 -19.67 8.17
C ILE A 3 -16.75 -19.31 6.68
N LYS A 4 -17.23 -20.21 5.82
CA LYS A 4 -17.30 -19.98 4.35
C LYS A 4 -18.21 -18.82 3.99
N THR A 5 -19.39 -18.71 4.61
CA THR A 5 -20.35 -17.63 4.34
C THR A 5 -19.77 -16.27 4.74
N VAL A 6 -19.15 -16.18 5.91
CA VAL A 6 -18.52 -14.94 6.39
C VAL A 6 -17.38 -14.52 5.46
N SER A 7 -16.53 -15.46 5.03
CA SER A 7 -15.44 -15.16 4.11
C SER A 7 -15.93 -14.58 2.78
N VAL A 8 -17.01 -15.13 2.21
CA VAL A 8 -17.58 -14.63 0.95
C VAL A 8 -18.11 -13.21 1.12
N VAL A 9 -18.88 -12.96 2.17
CA VAL A 9 -19.45 -11.62 2.44
C VAL A 9 -18.36 -10.57 2.63
N ILE A 10 -17.29 -10.91 3.36
CA ILE A 10 -16.15 -9.99 3.53
C ILE A 10 -15.50 -9.71 2.18
N SER A 11 -15.19 -10.73 1.38
CA SER A 11 -14.57 -10.55 0.07
C SER A 11 -15.42 -9.70 -0.88
N GLU A 12 -16.72 -9.96 -0.95
CA GLU A 12 -17.66 -9.17 -1.78
C GLU A 12 -17.73 -7.72 -1.31
N THR A 13 -17.84 -7.50 0.00
CA THR A 13 -17.88 -6.15 0.59
C THR A 13 -16.60 -5.38 0.31
N MET A 14 -15.42 -5.99 0.52
CA MET A 14 -14.14 -5.36 0.25
C MET A 14 -13.97 -5.01 -1.23
N ASN A 15 -14.44 -5.88 -2.13
CA ASN A 15 -14.41 -5.62 -3.58
C ASN A 15 -15.28 -4.41 -3.95
N VAL A 16 -16.50 -4.32 -3.40
CA VAL A 16 -17.37 -3.16 -3.64
C VAL A 16 -16.75 -1.89 -3.09
N LEU A 17 -16.18 -1.91 -1.87
CA LEU A 17 -15.48 -0.76 -1.30
C LEU A 17 -14.32 -0.31 -2.19
N TRP A 18 -13.50 -1.26 -2.66
CA TRP A 18 -12.39 -0.96 -3.55
C TRP A 18 -12.87 -0.30 -4.86
N LEU A 19 -13.86 -0.89 -5.53
CA LEU A 19 -14.36 -0.38 -6.81
C LEU A 19 -15.07 0.98 -6.69
N THR A 20 -15.67 1.27 -5.53
CA THR A 20 -16.45 2.51 -5.33
C THR A 20 -15.63 3.65 -4.75
N LEU A 21 -14.68 3.37 -3.85
CA LEU A 21 -13.98 4.39 -3.07
C LEU A 21 -12.59 4.73 -3.62
N THR A 22 -11.94 3.83 -4.38
CA THR A 22 -10.57 4.05 -4.85
C THR A 22 -10.45 5.29 -5.72
N SER A 23 -11.36 5.50 -6.68
CA SER A 23 -11.33 6.69 -7.55
C SER A 23 -11.62 7.99 -6.80
N VAL A 24 -12.30 7.93 -5.65
CA VAL A 24 -12.63 9.08 -4.81
C VAL A 24 -11.46 9.46 -3.91
N HIS A 25 -10.77 8.47 -3.34
CA HIS A 25 -9.75 8.69 -2.31
C HIS A 25 -8.31 8.58 -2.82
N MET A 26 -8.07 7.86 -3.92
CA MET A 26 -6.77 7.71 -4.58
C MET A 26 -6.91 7.91 -6.11
N PRO A 27 -7.41 9.08 -6.58
CA PRO A 27 -7.39 9.39 -8.00
C PRO A 27 -5.95 9.51 -8.52
N VAL A 28 -5.75 9.26 -9.81
CA VAL A 28 -4.45 9.48 -10.46
C VAL A 28 -4.09 10.97 -10.33
N PRO A 29 -2.98 11.32 -9.64
CA PRO A 29 -2.66 12.72 -9.38
C PRO A 29 -2.32 13.48 -10.67
N SER A 30 -2.83 14.70 -10.80
CA SER A 30 -2.40 15.62 -11.84
C SER A 30 -1.10 16.34 -11.46
N VAL A 31 -0.48 17.03 -12.43
CA VAL A 31 0.66 17.94 -12.16
C VAL A 31 0.28 18.98 -11.09
N SER A 32 -0.95 19.50 -11.14
CA SER A 32 -1.42 20.48 -10.15
C SER A 32 -1.54 19.89 -8.74
N ASP A 33 -1.86 18.60 -8.63
CA ASP A 33 -1.94 17.91 -7.35
C ASP A 33 -0.55 17.67 -6.77
N PHE A 34 0.43 17.27 -7.59
CA PHE A 34 1.82 17.17 -7.15
C PHE A 34 2.40 18.50 -6.67
N LEU A 35 2.07 19.61 -7.34
CA LEU A 35 2.47 20.94 -6.87
C LEU A 35 1.86 21.26 -5.49
N LYS A 36 0.57 20.95 -5.27
CA LYS A 36 -0.09 21.11 -3.97
C LYS A 36 0.53 20.21 -2.90
N ILE A 37 0.83 18.95 -3.23
CA ILE A 37 1.48 18.01 -2.31
C ILE A 37 2.85 18.56 -1.89
N SER A 38 3.64 19.04 -2.85
CA SER A 38 4.94 19.67 -2.58
C SER A 38 4.86 20.89 -1.69
N GLN A 39 3.89 21.78 -1.94
CA GLN A 39 3.66 22.93 -1.06
C GLN A 39 3.26 22.48 0.34
N ASN A 40 2.43 21.45 0.48
CA ASN A 40 2.03 20.93 1.79
C ASN A 40 3.21 20.32 2.56
N PHE A 41 4.11 19.60 1.89
CA PHE A 41 5.34 19.10 2.50
C PHE A 41 6.26 20.22 2.97
N GLN A 42 6.44 21.25 2.13
CA GLN A 42 7.20 22.43 2.53
C GLN A 42 6.60 23.10 3.76
N ASN A 43 5.29 23.35 3.76
CA ASN A 43 4.62 24.11 4.81
C ASN A 43 4.53 23.35 6.15
N LYS A 44 4.33 22.03 6.12
CA LYS A 44 4.14 21.21 7.34
C LYS A 44 5.44 20.62 7.88
N TRP A 45 6.34 20.24 6.98
CA TRP A 45 7.50 19.41 7.31
C TRP A 45 8.84 20.07 6.94
N ASN A 46 8.82 21.30 6.42
CA ASN A 46 9.99 22.02 5.92
C ASN A 46 10.81 21.18 4.93
N PHE A 47 10.10 20.41 4.09
CA PHE A 47 10.70 19.50 3.12
C PHE A 47 10.31 19.94 1.70
N PRO A 48 11.12 20.80 1.05
CA PRO A 48 10.78 21.37 -0.24
C PRO A 48 10.78 20.32 -1.34
N HIS A 49 9.97 20.54 -2.38
CA HIS A 49 9.92 19.71 -3.59
C HIS A 49 9.52 18.23 -3.39
N CYS A 50 9.12 17.80 -2.19
CA CYS A 50 8.63 16.44 -1.97
C CYS A 50 7.22 16.24 -2.48
N ILE A 51 7.04 15.27 -3.37
CA ILE A 51 5.75 14.95 -3.98
C ILE A 51 5.07 13.71 -3.37
N GLY A 52 5.67 13.16 -2.31
CA GLY A 52 5.17 11.97 -1.63
C GLY A 52 6.26 11.33 -0.77
N ALA A 53 5.84 10.70 0.33
CA ALA A 53 6.69 9.83 1.13
C ALA A 53 6.32 8.38 0.85
N ILE A 54 7.31 7.55 0.53
CA ILE A 54 7.11 6.13 0.20
C ILE A 54 7.57 5.24 1.37
N ASP A 55 6.76 4.25 1.71
CA ASP A 55 7.13 3.22 2.69
C ASP A 55 6.49 1.87 2.37
N ARG A 56 7.08 0.79 2.91
CA ARG A 56 6.57 -0.57 2.83
C ARG A 56 6.09 -1.06 4.18
N HIS A 57 4.90 -1.63 4.19
CA HIS A 57 4.29 -2.25 5.34
C HIS A 57 4.12 -3.76 5.14
N HIS A 58 4.62 -4.55 6.10
CA HIS A 58 4.45 -5.99 6.11
C HIS A 58 3.14 -6.38 6.80
N VAL A 59 2.15 -6.78 6.02
CA VAL A 59 0.89 -7.32 6.54
C VAL A 59 1.09 -8.79 6.87
N ALA A 60 0.97 -9.15 8.15
CA ALA A 60 1.14 -10.53 8.60
C ALA A 60 0.05 -11.44 8.00
N VAL A 61 0.46 -12.60 7.49
CA VAL A 61 -0.44 -13.61 6.92
C VAL A 61 -0.09 -15.01 7.42
N LYS A 62 -1.04 -15.94 7.30
CA LYS A 62 -0.72 -17.37 7.39
C LYS A 62 0.17 -17.74 6.21
N LYS A 63 1.12 -18.66 6.45
CA LYS A 63 1.99 -19.20 5.39
C LYS A 63 1.15 -19.66 4.19
N PRO A 64 1.32 -19.06 3.00
CA PRO A 64 0.63 -19.52 1.81
C PRO A 64 1.07 -20.94 1.44
N TYR A 65 0.14 -21.73 0.89
CA TYR A 65 0.43 -23.12 0.54
C TYR A 65 1.56 -23.21 -0.50
N ASN A 66 2.48 -24.17 -0.32
CA ASN A 66 3.64 -24.39 -1.20
C ASN A 66 4.54 -23.17 -1.45
N SER A 67 4.53 -22.15 -0.57
CA SER A 67 5.25 -20.90 -0.82
C SER A 67 6.70 -20.85 -0.34
N GLY A 68 7.24 -21.95 0.19
CA GLY A 68 8.58 -21.97 0.79
C GLY A 68 8.78 -20.85 1.81
N LYS A 69 9.83 -20.04 1.61
CA LYS A 69 10.14 -18.83 2.39
C LYS A 69 9.84 -17.51 1.65
N LEU A 70 9.14 -17.54 0.50
CA LEU A 70 8.88 -16.33 -0.30
C LEU A 70 8.18 -15.24 0.50
N TYR A 71 7.20 -15.60 1.32
CA TYR A 71 6.51 -14.63 2.17
C TYR A 71 7.18 -14.44 3.53
N TYR A 72 8.26 -15.14 3.85
CA TYR A 72 8.90 -15.10 5.15
C TYR A 72 9.85 -13.89 5.24
N ASN A 73 9.54 -12.95 6.12
CA ASN A 73 10.30 -11.72 6.26
C ASN A 73 11.44 -11.86 7.28
N PHE A 74 12.30 -10.83 7.32
CA PHE A 74 13.43 -10.75 8.25
C PHE A 74 13.01 -10.65 9.73
N LYS A 75 11.75 -10.29 10.01
CA LYS A 75 11.17 -10.23 11.36
C LYS A 75 10.65 -11.59 11.86
N GLY A 76 10.81 -12.66 11.07
CA GLY A 76 10.50 -14.02 11.50
C GLY A 76 9.05 -14.44 11.32
N TYR A 77 8.27 -13.77 10.46
CA TYR A 77 6.89 -14.17 10.15
C TYR A 77 6.56 -14.09 8.66
N TYR A 78 5.46 -14.71 8.25
CA TYR A 78 4.98 -14.65 6.87
C TYR A 78 4.16 -13.37 6.65
N SER A 79 4.44 -12.64 5.57
CA SER A 79 3.80 -11.36 5.27
C SER A 79 3.63 -11.13 3.77
N ILE A 80 2.61 -10.34 3.44
CA ILE A 80 2.46 -9.69 2.13
C ILE A 80 2.86 -8.23 2.29
N VAL A 81 3.58 -7.70 1.31
CA VAL A 81 4.00 -6.29 1.30
C VAL A 81 2.88 -5.42 0.72
N LEU A 82 2.56 -4.36 1.46
CA LEU A 82 1.82 -3.19 0.98
C LEU A 82 2.83 -2.04 0.88
N GLN A 83 3.06 -1.54 -0.33
CA GLN A 83 3.84 -0.33 -0.55
C GLN A 83 2.88 0.84 -0.74
N ALA A 84 3.15 1.96 -0.09
CA ALA A 84 2.30 3.13 -0.17
C ALA A 84 3.13 4.40 -0.37
N VAL A 85 2.59 5.32 -1.18
CA VAL A 85 3.04 6.70 -1.27
C VAL A 85 1.98 7.57 -0.60
N VAL A 86 2.38 8.41 0.35
CA VAL A 86 1.47 9.28 1.11
C VAL A 86 1.83 10.76 0.97
N ASP A 87 0.83 11.62 1.08
CA ASP A 87 1.01 13.07 1.12
C ASP A 87 1.40 13.57 2.52
N ALA A 88 1.69 14.86 2.63
CA ALA A 88 2.02 15.52 3.90
C ALA A 88 0.89 15.50 4.95
N ASN A 89 -0.31 15.03 4.58
CA ASN A 89 -1.49 14.89 5.45
C ASN A 89 -1.77 13.42 5.78
N TYR A 90 -0.83 12.51 5.52
CA TYR A 90 -0.98 11.07 5.74
C TYR A 90 -2.07 10.42 4.89
N ARG A 91 -2.43 11.02 3.75
CA ARG A 91 -3.38 10.44 2.80
C ARG A 91 -2.63 9.66 1.73
N TYR A 92 -3.16 8.49 1.38
CA TYR A 92 -2.62 7.71 0.28
C TYR A 92 -2.75 8.45 -1.05
N ILE A 93 -1.64 8.53 -1.77
CA ILE A 93 -1.56 8.99 -3.16
C ILE A 93 -1.64 7.77 -4.08
N PHE A 94 -0.91 6.72 -3.71
CA PHE A 94 -0.80 5.49 -4.48
C PHE A 94 -0.48 4.32 -3.54
N ILE A 95 -0.99 3.14 -3.82
CA ILE A 95 -0.61 1.91 -3.14
C ILE A 95 -0.37 0.78 -4.14
N ASP A 96 0.53 -0.13 -3.79
CA ASP A 96 0.74 -1.41 -4.46
C ASP A 96 0.72 -2.52 -3.41
N VAL A 97 0.00 -3.61 -3.69
CA VAL A 97 -0.26 -4.69 -2.73
C VAL A 97 0.00 -6.04 -3.39
N GLY A 98 0.75 -6.91 -2.72
CA GLY A 98 0.99 -8.27 -3.20
C GLY A 98 2.46 -8.67 -3.24
N GLY A 99 3.38 -7.77 -2.90
CA GLY A 99 4.80 -8.07 -2.85
C GLY A 99 5.12 -9.19 -1.85
N PHE A 100 6.19 -9.93 -2.12
CA PHE A 100 6.64 -11.03 -1.27
C PHE A 100 7.23 -10.50 0.04
N GLY A 101 6.87 -11.11 1.17
CA GLY A 101 7.42 -10.74 2.48
C GLY A 101 8.94 -10.87 2.60
N SER A 102 9.60 -11.65 1.74
CA SER A 102 11.07 -11.72 1.67
C SER A 102 11.72 -10.54 0.95
N GLN A 103 10.94 -9.65 0.31
CA GLN A 103 11.48 -8.46 -0.35
C GLN A 103 11.98 -7.47 0.71
N HIS A 104 13.23 -7.04 0.56
CA HIS A 104 13.83 -5.97 1.36
C HIS A 104 13.46 -4.59 0.80
N ASP A 105 13.46 -3.56 1.64
CA ASP A 105 13.11 -2.17 1.28
C ASP A 105 13.96 -1.61 0.14
N SER A 106 15.16 -2.15 -0.09
CA SER A 106 16.08 -1.76 -1.17
C SER A 106 15.84 -2.47 -2.51
N ALA A 107 14.99 -3.51 -2.55
CA ALA A 107 14.73 -4.29 -3.75
C ALA A 107 13.44 -3.81 -4.44
N ASN A 108 13.57 -3.36 -5.69
CA ASN A 108 12.54 -3.15 -6.72
C ASN A 108 12.04 -1.70 -6.92
N PHE A 109 12.78 -0.96 -7.75
CA PHE A 109 12.32 0.15 -8.60
C PHE A 109 12.59 -0.20 -10.08
N LYS A 110 12.34 -1.45 -10.49
CA LYS A 110 12.71 -1.91 -11.85
C LYS A 110 11.56 -1.89 -12.86
N ASP A 111 10.30 -1.81 -12.41
CA ASP A 111 9.13 -1.93 -13.29
C ASP A 111 8.07 -0.85 -13.00
N LEU A 112 8.49 0.43 -13.01
CA LEU A 112 7.59 1.59 -13.18
C LEU A 112 7.78 2.18 -14.58
#